data_AF-A0A151S1C6-F1
#
_entry.id   AF-A0A151S1C6-F1
#
_cell.length_a   1.000
_cell.length_b   1.000
_cell.length_c   1.000
_cell.angle_alpha   90.00
_cell.angle_beta   90.00
_cell.angle_gamma   90.00
#
_symmetry.space_group_name_H-M   'P 1'
#
loop_
_entity.id
_entity.type
_entity.pdbx_description
1 polymer ?
#
loop_
_entity_poly.entity_id
_entity_poly.type
_entity_poly.pdbx_seq_one_letter_code
_entity_poly.pdbx_strand_id
1 'polypeptide(L)'
;MSRMIRLEPCQAGEGMYMGKSTDSPHFYMYHCFFRDLGVCLPFTQFECDFLNFVNSAPCQLHPNSWGFLRAFQVLCSVLGVEVSLPVFLHFYQLKIGVPPYGILSLSGSRDGGLFTLYAHSYKNFKQEFFRVALVGVDPLEDGAFYFGGLPKFPFYWCPKPSRFHGVGQLKLTASEAAVVENLAVLPRPLDCKLVLSLANSAYRERGLESEYFALF
;
A
#
# COMPACT_ATOMS: atom_id res chain seq x y z
N MET A 1 -12.88 25.10 1.17
CA MET A 1 -12.39 23.72 1.33
C MET A 1 -11.31 23.73 2.41
N SER A 2 -11.69 23.48 3.65
CA SER A 2 -10.73 23.33 4.76
C SER A 2 -9.81 22.16 4.45
N ARG A 3 -8.49 22.39 4.49
CA ARG A 3 -7.51 21.31 4.35
C ARG A 3 -7.63 20.42 5.60
N MET A 4 -8.28 19.28 5.45
CA MET A 4 -8.45 18.27 6.52
C MET A 4 -7.13 17.65 6.98
N ILE A 5 -6.05 17.91 6.23
CA ILE A 5 -4.72 17.36 6.46
C ILE A 5 -3.70 18.48 6.55
N ARG A 6 -2.82 18.40 7.56
CA ARG A 6 -1.61 19.21 7.70
C ARG A 6 -0.39 18.30 7.77
N LEU A 7 0.64 18.61 6.99
CA LEU A 7 1.94 17.94 7.09
C LEU A 7 2.78 18.65 8.14
N GLU A 8 3.30 17.90 9.11
CA GLU A 8 4.09 18.46 10.21
C GLU A 8 5.43 17.74 10.33
N PRO A 9 6.52 18.47 10.62
CA PRO A 9 7.79 17.85 10.96
C PRO A 9 7.68 17.08 12.28
N CYS A 10 8.45 16.00 12.42
CA CYS A 10 8.56 15.28 13.68
C CYS A 10 9.47 16.02 14.67
N GLN A 11 9.14 15.95 15.96
CA GLN A 11 9.96 16.55 17.01
C GLN A 11 11.19 15.69 17.34
N ALA A 12 12.20 16.30 17.96
CA ALA A 12 13.38 15.58 18.40
C ALA A 12 13.02 14.51 19.46
N GLY A 13 13.45 13.27 19.24
CA GLY A 13 13.16 12.13 20.14
C GLY A 13 11.84 11.41 19.86
N GLU A 14 11.09 11.86 18.87
CA GLU A 14 9.83 11.25 18.46
C GLU A 14 10.06 10.00 17.61
N GLY A 15 9.55 8.86 18.09
CA GLY A 15 9.63 7.58 17.39
C GLY A 15 8.30 7.18 16.76
N MET A 16 8.33 6.61 15.56
CA MET A 16 7.13 6.15 14.83
C MET A 16 6.39 5.00 15.53
N TYR A 17 7.08 4.28 16.42
CA TYR A 17 6.54 3.20 17.24
C TYR A 17 5.92 3.70 18.55
N MET A 18 6.00 5.00 18.83
CA MET A 18 5.35 5.58 20.00
C MET A 18 3.84 5.53 19.76
N GLY A 19 3.09 4.99 20.73
CA GLY A 19 1.65 4.82 20.64
C GLY A 19 0.88 6.14 20.57
N LYS A 20 -0.45 6.09 20.75
CA LYS A 20 -1.33 7.27 20.68
C LYS A 20 -0.73 8.47 21.43
N SER A 21 -0.50 9.57 20.71
CA SER A 21 -0.21 10.87 21.32
C SER A 21 -1.48 11.46 21.95
N THR A 22 -1.32 12.38 22.90
CA THR A 22 -2.39 13.28 23.39
C THR A 22 -2.76 14.36 22.38
N ASP A 23 -2.02 14.47 21.27
CA ASP A 23 -2.25 15.41 20.18
C ASP A 23 -3.49 15.06 19.34
N SER A 24 -3.84 15.95 18.42
CA SER A 24 -4.82 15.67 17.36
C SER A 24 -4.45 14.37 16.60
N PRO A 25 -5.43 13.60 16.12
CA PRO A 25 -5.19 12.35 15.41
C PRO A 25 -4.23 12.56 14.24
N HIS A 26 -3.21 11.71 14.14
CA HIS A 26 -2.23 11.76 13.07
C HIS A 26 -1.68 10.37 12.80
N PHE A 27 -1.04 10.20 11.65
CA PHE A 27 -0.24 9.04 11.33
C PHE A 27 1.07 9.46 10.67
N TYR A 28 2.06 8.57 10.70
CA TYR A 28 3.36 8.84 10.10
C TYR A 28 3.45 8.29 8.70
N MET A 29 4.19 8.99 7.85
CA MET A 29 4.51 8.57 6.49
C MET A 29 5.98 8.82 6.18
N TYR A 30 6.58 7.95 5.37
CA TYR A 30 7.90 8.20 4.81
C TYR A 30 7.80 9.09 3.57
N HIS A 31 8.76 9.98 3.39
CA HIS A 31 8.82 10.88 2.24
C HIS A 31 8.87 10.13 0.90
N CYS A 32 9.58 9.01 0.84
CA CYS A 32 9.66 8.17 -0.35
C CYS A 32 8.31 7.60 -0.82
N PHE A 33 7.31 7.48 0.06
CA PHE A 33 5.98 7.00 -0.35
C PHE A 33 5.33 7.94 -1.36
N PHE A 34 5.47 9.25 -1.17
CA PHE A 34 4.93 10.26 -2.07
C PHE A 34 5.87 10.49 -3.25
N ARG A 35 7.16 10.70 -2.96
CA ARG A 35 8.17 11.04 -3.97
C ARG A 35 8.36 9.95 -5.02
N ASP A 36 8.48 8.70 -4.58
CA ASP A 36 8.93 7.61 -5.45
C ASP A 36 7.76 6.73 -5.93
N LEU A 37 6.78 6.50 -5.04
CA LEU A 37 5.74 5.48 -5.24
C LEU A 37 4.38 6.06 -5.65
N GLY A 38 4.24 7.39 -5.68
CA GLY A 38 2.99 8.05 -6.06
C GLY A 38 1.82 7.70 -5.14
N VAL A 39 2.08 7.51 -3.85
CA VAL A 39 1.03 7.40 -2.83
C VAL A 39 0.33 8.74 -2.69
N CYS A 40 -0.99 8.72 -2.62
CA CYS A 40 -1.84 9.91 -2.46
C CYS A 40 -2.69 9.81 -1.20
N LEU A 41 -3.13 10.97 -0.69
CA LEU A 41 -4.07 11.05 0.43
C LEU A 41 -5.38 11.73 0.01
N PRO A 42 -6.54 11.34 0.59
CA PRO A 42 -6.71 10.19 1.48
C PRO A 42 -6.41 8.86 0.75
N PHE A 43 -6.09 7.81 1.50
CA PHE A 43 -5.85 6.49 0.92
C PHE A 43 -7.11 5.96 0.24
N THR A 44 -6.90 5.13 -0.78
CA THR A 44 -7.96 4.36 -1.42
C THR A 44 -8.55 3.32 -0.47
N GLN A 45 -9.76 2.85 -0.77
CA GLN A 45 -10.40 1.81 0.03
C GLN A 45 -9.54 0.54 0.09
N PHE A 46 -8.96 0.12 -1.04
CA PHE A 46 -8.04 -1.01 -1.09
C PHE A 46 -6.83 -0.88 -0.15
N GLU A 47 -6.18 0.28 -0.11
CA GLU A 47 -5.05 0.53 0.79
C GLU A 47 -5.48 0.48 2.26
N CYS A 48 -6.65 1.07 2.59
CA CYS A 48 -7.23 1.01 3.93
C CYS A 48 -7.55 -0.43 4.34
N ASP A 49 -8.20 -1.19 3.46
CA ASP A 49 -8.58 -2.59 3.67
C ASP A 49 -7.35 -3.46 3.88
N PHE A 50 -6.30 -3.25 3.10
CA PHE A 50 -5.03 -3.96 3.28
C PHE A 50 -4.42 -3.65 4.65
N LEU A 51 -4.31 -2.37 5.04
CA LEU A 51 -3.75 -1.96 6.34
C LEU A 51 -4.54 -2.52 7.53
N ASN A 52 -5.88 -2.56 7.43
CA ASN A 52 -6.74 -3.21 8.42
C ASN A 52 -6.50 -4.72 8.47
N PHE A 53 -6.46 -5.37 7.30
CA PHE A 53 -6.28 -6.81 7.18
C PHE A 53 -4.98 -7.26 7.84
N VAL A 54 -3.88 -6.54 7.60
CA VAL A 54 -2.58 -6.85 8.22
C VAL A 54 -2.40 -6.24 9.62
N ASN A 55 -3.40 -5.51 10.13
CA ASN A 55 -3.36 -4.76 11.38
C ASN A 55 -2.07 -3.93 11.50
N SER A 56 -1.90 -2.95 10.61
CA SER A 56 -0.66 -2.17 10.53
C SER A 56 -0.89 -0.71 10.17
N ALA A 57 -0.02 0.16 10.70
CA ALA A 57 0.05 1.54 10.26
C ALA A 57 0.80 1.70 8.94
N PRO A 58 0.52 2.75 8.16
CA PRO A 58 1.14 2.99 6.86
C PRO A 58 2.66 2.87 6.88
N CYS A 59 3.30 3.51 7.83
CA CYS A 59 4.75 3.56 7.93
C CYS A 59 5.41 2.36 8.61
N GLN A 60 4.63 1.39 9.06
CA GLN A 60 5.17 0.11 9.50
C GLN A 60 5.45 -0.81 8.29
N LEU A 61 4.86 -0.52 7.13
CA LEU A 61 5.20 -1.18 5.86
C LEU A 61 6.49 -0.63 5.26
N HIS A 62 7.28 -1.53 4.68
CA HIS A 62 8.46 -1.19 3.90
C HIS A 62 8.08 -0.44 2.61
N PRO A 63 8.89 0.51 2.11
CA PRO A 63 8.61 1.23 0.87
C PRO A 63 8.33 0.33 -0.35
N ASN A 64 9.11 -0.73 -0.57
CA ASN A 64 8.79 -1.69 -1.66
C ASN A 64 7.40 -2.34 -1.51
N SER A 65 6.91 -2.58 -0.29
CA SER A 65 5.56 -3.10 -0.07
C SER A 65 4.49 -2.10 -0.53
N TRP A 66 4.69 -0.81 -0.24
CA TRP A 66 3.84 0.26 -0.76
C TRP A 66 3.90 0.34 -2.28
N GLY A 67 5.08 0.13 -2.86
CA GLY A 67 5.26 0.05 -4.31
C GLY A 67 4.40 -1.05 -4.94
N PHE A 68 4.31 -2.22 -4.31
CA PHE A 68 3.44 -3.29 -4.79
C PHE A 68 1.95 -2.96 -4.71
N LEU A 69 1.49 -2.32 -3.62
CA LEU A 69 0.10 -1.89 -3.50
C LEU A 69 -0.26 -0.89 -4.61
N ARG A 70 0.58 0.12 -4.82
CA ARG A 70 0.36 1.14 -5.86
C ARG A 70 0.46 0.56 -7.27
N ALA A 71 1.47 -0.24 -7.55
CA ALA A 71 1.63 -0.88 -8.86
C ALA A 71 0.46 -1.82 -9.19
N PHE A 72 -0.08 -2.54 -8.20
CA PHE A 72 -1.25 -3.38 -8.39
C PHE A 72 -2.48 -2.56 -8.79
N GLN A 73 -2.75 -1.44 -8.11
CA GLN A 73 -3.86 -0.56 -8.46
C GLN A 73 -3.73 0.02 -9.87
N VAL A 74 -2.50 0.41 -10.25
CA VAL A 74 -2.24 0.93 -11.61
C VAL A 74 -2.42 -0.19 -12.64
N LEU A 75 -1.89 -1.38 -12.40
CA LEU A 75 -2.06 -2.53 -13.30
C LEU A 75 -3.55 -2.87 -13.49
N CYS A 76 -4.33 -2.97 -12.41
CA CYS A 76 -5.77 -3.20 -12.48
C CYS A 76 -6.47 -2.12 -13.30
N SER A 77 -6.13 -0.85 -13.08
CA SER A 77 -6.69 0.27 -13.85
C SER A 77 -6.34 0.21 -15.33
N VAL A 78 -5.13 -0.25 -15.69
CA VAL A 78 -4.72 -0.40 -17.09
C VAL A 78 -5.43 -1.58 -17.75
N LEU A 79 -5.61 -2.69 -17.03
CA LEU A 79 -6.30 -3.88 -17.52
C LEU A 79 -7.83 -3.76 -17.49
N GLY A 80 -8.38 -2.66 -16.97
CA GLY A 80 -9.82 -2.45 -16.84
C GLY A 80 -10.50 -3.42 -15.86
N VAL A 81 -9.76 -3.95 -14.88
CA VAL A 81 -10.30 -4.86 -13.85
C VAL A 81 -10.41 -4.16 -12.51
N GLU A 82 -11.35 -4.62 -11.68
CA GLU A 82 -11.51 -4.10 -10.32
C GLU A 82 -10.31 -4.47 -9.43
N VAL A 83 -9.90 -3.54 -8.58
CA VAL A 83 -8.87 -3.80 -7.56
C VAL A 83 -9.47 -4.65 -6.44
N SER A 84 -9.01 -5.88 -6.28
CA SER A 84 -9.48 -6.80 -5.23
C SER A 84 -8.37 -7.14 -4.24
N LEU A 85 -8.68 -7.05 -2.94
CA LEU A 85 -7.78 -7.46 -1.87
C LEU A 85 -7.47 -8.97 -1.93
N PRO A 86 -8.46 -9.90 -2.02
CA PRO A 86 -8.18 -11.32 -2.21
C PRO A 86 -7.28 -11.64 -3.41
N VAL A 87 -7.47 -10.98 -4.55
CA VAL A 87 -6.62 -11.13 -5.73
C VAL A 87 -5.18 -10.67 -5.43
N PHE A 88 -5.01 -9.51 -4.80
CA PHE A 88 -3.67 -9.05 -4.39
C PHE A 88 -3.00 -10.05 -3.43
N LEU A 89 -3.73 -10.51 -2.41
CA LEU A 89 -3.21 -11.45 -1.42
C LEU A 89 -2.75 -12.76 -2.06
N HIS A 90 -3.38 -13.21 -3.15
CA HIS A 90 -2.96 -14.41 -3.88
C HIS A 90 -1.48 -14.39 -4.27
N PHE A 91 -1.00 -13.27 -4.81
CA PHE A 91 0.37 -13.15 -5.34
C PHE A 91 1.42 -12.79 -4.28
N TYR A 92 1.00 -12.48 -3.05
CA TYR A 92 1.89 -11.97 -2.02
C TYR A 92 1.83 -12.74 -0.70
N GLN A 93 2.81 -12.49 0.14
CA GLN A 93 2.83 -12.90 1.53
C GLN A 93 3.52 -11.82 2.37
N LEU A 94 3.15 -11.73 3.63
CA LEU A 94 3.71 -10.75 4.56
C LEU A 94 4.77 -11.37 5.47
N LYS A 95 5.95 -10.78 5.46
CA LYS A 95 7.03 -11.08 6.42
C LYS A 95 7.06 -9.97 7.48
N ILE A 96 7.12 -10.39 8.74
CA ILE A 96 7.26 -9.49 9.89
C ILE A 96 8.74 -9.46 10.27
N GLY A 97 9.32 -8.26 10.33
CA GLY A 97 10.67 -8.05 10.86
C GLY A 97 10.81 -8.44 12.33
N VAL A 98 12.01 -8.28 12.88
CA VAL A 98 12.32 -8.70 14.26
C VAL A 98 11.44 -7.94 15.28
N PRO A 99 10.79 -8.63 16.23
CA PRO A 99 10.02 -8.00 17.31
C PRO A 99 10.85 -7.06 18.20
N PRO A 100 10.23 -6.12 18.95
CA PRO A 100 8.79 -5.91 19.13
C PRO A 100 8.12 -5.05 18.05
N TYR A 101 8.90 -4.36 17.21
CA TYR A 101 8.42 -3.42 16.19
C TYR A 101 9.16 -3.65 14.87
N GLY A 102 8.85 -4.77 14.22
CA GLY A 102 9.43 -5.13 12.93
C GLY A 102 8.75 -4.41 11.77
N ILE A 103 9.55 -3.90 10.82
CA ILE A 103 9.03 -3.44 9.53
C ILE A 103 8.36 -4.62 8.81
N LEU A 104 7.20 -4.36 8.22
CA LEU A 104 6.42 -5.32 7.46
C LEU A 104 6.82 -5.27 5.99
N SER A 105 7.24 -6.41 5.47
CA SER A 105 7.72 -6.52 4.09
C SER A 105 6.91 -7.55 3.32
N LEU A 106 6.33 -7.13 2.20
CA LEU A 106 5.71 -8.01 1.25
C LEU A 106 6.78 -8.71 0.40
N SER A 107 6.49 -9.95 0.03
CA SER A 107 7.26 -10.72 -0.95
C SER A 107 6.31 -11.60 -1.74
N GLY A 108 6.74 -12.14 -2.88
CA GLY A 108 5.93 -13.07 -3.65
C GLY A 108 5.44 -14.25 -2.81
N SER A 109 4.20 -14.68 -3.06
CA SER A 109 3.63 -15.90 -2.51
C SER A 109 4.29 -17.14 -3.16
N ARG A 110 3.71 -18.32 -2.91
CA ARG A 110 4.13 -19.56 -3.59
C ARG A 110 3.88 -19.52 -5.10
N ASP A 111 2.87 -18.76 -5.51
CA ASP A 111 2.48 -18.57 -6.92
C ASP A 111 3.26 -17.44 -7.61
N GLY A 112 4.24 -16.86 -6.90
CA GLY A 112 5.09 -15.77 -7.38
C GLY A 112 4.45 -14.39 -7.25
N GLY A 113 5.30 -13.38 -7.03
CA GLY A 113 4.86 -11.98 -7.00
C GLY A 113 4.60 -11.41 -8.39
N LEU A 114 3.85 -10.31 -8.46
CA LEU A 114 3.55 -9.64 -9.72
C LEU A 114 4.67 -8.71 -10.19
N PHE A 115 5.37 -8.06 -9.25
CA PHE A 115 6.27 -6.94 -9.56
C PHE A 115 7.70 -7.13 -9.04
N THR A 116 8.67 -6.53 -9.74
CA THR A 116 10.03 -6.32 -9.24
C THR A 116 10.03 -5.33 -8.08
N LEU A 117 11.08 -5.30 -7.26
CA LEU A 117 11.23 -4.24 -6.26
C LEU A 117 11.39 -2.89 -6.96
N TYR A 118 10.75 -1.83 -6.43
CA TYR A 118 10.99 -0.48 -6.92
C TYR A 118 12.46 -0.08 -6.76
N ALA A 119 13.05 -0.40 -5.60
CA ALA A 119 14.47 -0.22 -5.37
C ALA A 119 15.05 -1.42 -4.62
N HIS A 120 16.26 -1.84 -5.00
CA HIS A 120 16.98 -2.91 -4.31
C HIS A 120 17.27 -2.58 -2.84
N SER A 121 17.42 -1.29 -2.52
CA SER A 121 17.61 -0.82 -1.16
C SER A 121 17.05 0.59 -1.01
N TYR A 122 16.24 0.78 0.03
CA TYR A 122 15.91 2.10 0.55
C TYR A 122 16.84 2.39 1.72
N LYS A 123 17.91 3.13 1.46
CA LYS A 123 18.83 3.59 2.52
C LYS A 123 18.20 4.78 3.24
N ASN A 124 18.35 4.84 4.55
CA ASN A 124 17.97 5.98 5.40
C ASN A 124 16.50 6.45 5.34
N PHE A 125 15.59 5.75 4.65
CA PHE A 125 14.18 6.16 4.56
C PHE A 125 13.52 6.36 5.93
N LYS A 126 13.96 5.60 6.94
CA LYS A 126 13.49 5.71 8.33
C LYS A 126 13.81 7.04 9.00
N GLN A 127 14.69 7.85 8.41
CA GLN A 127 15.06 9.19 8.88
C GLN A 127 14.25 10.29 8.15
N GLU A 128 13.60 9.95 7.04
CA GLU A 128 12.81 10.88 6.21
C GLU A 128 11.32 10.60 6.40
N PHE A 129 10.79 10.95 7.57
CA PHE A 129 9.36 10.81 7.89
C PHE A 129 8.75 12.10 8.43
N PHE A 130 7.44 12.20 8.33
CA PHE A 130 6.65 13.32 8.83
C PHE A 130 5.29 12.85 9.35
N ARG A 131 4.63 13.71 10.12
CA ARG A 131 3.26 13.50 10.58
C ARG A 131 2.28 14.01 9.53
N VAL A 132 1.22 13.24 9.33
CA VAL A 132 0.01 13.64 8.64
C VAL A 132 -1.04 13.89 9.71
N ALA A 133 -1.18 15.15 10.12
CA ALA A 133 -2.13 15.56 11.15
C ALA A 133 -3.52 15.81 10.55
N LEU A 134 -4.54 15.25 11.20
CA LEU A 134 -5.94 15.44 10.84
C LEU A 134 -6.46 16.67 11.59
N VAL A 135 -6.80 17.73 10.83
CA VAL A 135 -7.16 19.04 11.39
C VAL A 135 -8.63 19.33 11.14
N GLY A 136 -9.37 19.61 12.22
CA GLY A 136 -10.80 19.92 12.14
C GLY A 136 -11.66 18.76 11.62
N VAL A 137 -11.20 17.53 11.85
CA VAL A 137 -11.89 16.31 11.43
C VAL A 137 -12.81 15.84 12.56
N ASP A 138 -14.10 15.71 12.27
CA ASP A 138 -15.06 15.01 13.13
C ASP A 138 -15.09 13.53 12.73
N PRO A 139 -14.68 12.59 13.60
CA PRO A 139 -14.73 11.15 13.31
C PRO A 139 -16.09 10.61 12.87
N LEU A 140 -17.20 11.25 13.29
CA LEU A 140 -18.55 10.80 12.95
C LEU A 140 -19.01 11.28 11.58
N GLU A 141 -18.46 12.39 11.08
CA GLU A 141 -18.85 13.00 9.81
C GLU A 141 -17.80 12.79 8.69
N ASP A 142 -16.55 12.53 9.05
CA ASP A 142 -15.46 12.40 8.09
C ASP A 142 -15.48 11.06 7.35
N GLY A 143 -15.70 11.12 6.05
CA GLY A 143 -15.61 9.98 5.16
C GLY A 143 -14.21 9.71 4.60
N ALA A 144 -13.20 10.56 4.86
CA ALA A 144 -11.87 10.40 4.29
C ALA A 144 -11.00 9.45 5.11
N PHE A 145 -10.97 9.60 6.43
CA PHE A 145 -10.12 8.88 7.38
C PHE A 145 -10.91 8.05 8.38
N TYR A 146 -12.22 8.29 8.51
CA TYR A 146 -13.10 7.57 9.42
C TYR A 146 -14.24 6.84 8.69
N PHE A 147 -14.80 5.83 9.36
CA PHE A 147 -16.03 5.14 9.00
C PHE A 147 -16.81 4.87 10.29
N GLY A 148 -17.96 5.53 10.45
CA GLY A 148 -18.79 5.38 11.64
C GLY A 148 -18.08 5.71 12.95
N GLY A 149 -17.25 6.76 12.98
CA GLY A 149 -16.48 7.15 14.17
C GLY A 149 -15.16 6.39 14.36
N LEU A 150 -14.90 5.34 13.58
CA LEU A 150 -13.68 4.53 13.69
C LEU A 150 -12.67 4.87 12.59
N PRO A 151 -11.36 4.93 12.89
CA PRO A 151 -10.34 5.09 11.86
C PRO A 151 -10.44 4.01 10.79
N LYS A 152 -10.35 4.39 9.52
CA LYS A 152 -10.33 3.46 8.37
C LYS A 152 -9.11 2.57 8.31
N PHE A 153 -8.06 2.85 9.08
CA PHE A 153 -6.86 2.05 9.22
C PHE A 153 -6.15 2.40 10.53
N PRO A 154 -5.25 1.55 11.04
CA PRO A 154 -4.45 1.89 12.22
C PRO A 154 -3.54 3.10 11.95
N PHE A 155 -3.70 4.17 12.72
CA PHE A 155 -2.86 5.37 12.57
C PHE A 155 -1.44 5.19 13.13
N TYR A 156 -1.27 4.30 14.10
CA TYR A 156 -0.02 4.07 14.83
C TYR A 156 0.42 2.61 14.73
N TRP A 157 1.71 2.36 14.92
CA TRP A 157 2.28 1.01 14.80
C TRP A 157 1.56 0.01 15.71
N CYS A 158 1.18 -1.12 15.13
CA CYS A 158 0.50 -2.17 15.87
C CYS A 158 1.52 -3.22 16.35
N PRO A 159 1.43 -3.65 17.62
CA PRO A 159 2.38 -4.61 18.21
C PRO A 159 2.15 -6.05 17.73
N LYS A 160 1.00 -6.34 17.11
CA LYS A 160 0.63 -7.68 16.61
C LYS A 160 0.08 -7.61 15.18
N PRO A 161 0.92 -7.38 14.16
CA PRO A 161 0.49 -7.45 12.77
C PRO A 161 0.08 -8.87 12.39
N SER A 162 -0.88 -8.98 11.47
CA SER A 162 -1.41 -10.26 10.97
C SER A 162 -0.56 -10.76 9.80
N ARG A 163 0.04 -11.94 9.95
CA ARG A 163 0.73 -12.61 8.84
C ARG A 163 -0.28 -13.22 7.87
N PHE A 164 0.10 -13.27 6.59
CA PHE A 164 -0.62 -14.04 5.58
C PHE A 164 0.35 -14.64 4.57
N HIS A 165 -0.10 -15.72 3.93
CA HIS A 165 0.62 -16.43 2.87
C HIS A 165 -0.36 -16.77 1.75
N GLY A 166 -0.36 -15.97 0.67
CA GLY A 166 -1.37 -16.11 -0.37
C GLY A 166 -2.79 -15.76 0.14
N VAL A 167 -3.79 -16.25 -0.58
CA VAL A 167 -5.21 -16.12 -0.21
C VAL A 167 -5.56 -16.90 1.07
N GLY A 168 -4.76 -17.90 1.45
CA GLY A 168 -4.98 -18.70 2.66
C GLY A 168 -6.37 -19.36 2.69
N GLN A 169 -7.19 -18.99 3.67
CA GLN A 169 -8.56 -19.49 3.83
C GLN A 169 -9.63 -18.58 3.20
N LEU A 170 -9.25 -17.42 2.64
CA LEU A 170 -10.20 -16.55 1.97
C LEU A 170 -10.75 -17.27 0.73
N LYS A 171 -12.06 -17.15 0.49
CA LYS A 171 -12.69 -17.72 -0.71
C LYS A 171 -12.67 -16.67 -1.80
N LEU A 172 -12.02 -16.97 -2.91
CA LEU A 172 -12.16 -16.18 -4.13
C LEU A 172 -13.55 -16.41 -4.71
N THR A 173 -14.19 -15.33 -5.15
CA THR A 173 -15.33 -15.42 -6.06
C THR A 173 -14.88 -15.95 -7.43
N ALA A 174 -15.82 -16.41 -8.25
CA ALA A 174 -15.51 -16.84 -9.62
C ALA A 174 -14.86 -15.72 -10.46
N SER A 175 -15.30 -14.47 -10.25
CA SER A 175 -14.72 -13.30 -10.92
C SER A 175 -13.28 -13.04 -10.48
N GLU A 176 -13.00 -13.12 -9.18
CA GLU A 176 -11.63 -12.94 -8.66
C GLU A 176 -10.69 -14.07 -9.10
N ALA A 177 -11.18 -15.30 -9.16
CA ALA A 177 -10.42 -16.44 -9.68
C ALA A 177 -10.02 -16.22 -11.15
N ALA A 178 -10.95 -15.75 -11.99
CA ALA A 178 -10.65 -15.42 -13.39
C ALA A 178 -9.60 -14.31 -13.51
N VAL A 179 -9.67 -13.28 -12.66
CA VAL A 179 -8.64 -12.23 -12.62
C VAL A 179 -7.29 -12.79 -12.20
N VAL A 180 -7.24 -13.67 -11.19
CA VAL A 180 -6.01 -14.37 -10.79
C VAL A 180 -5.40 -15.15 -11.96
N GLU A 181 -6.20 -15.93 -12.69
CA GLU A 181 -5.75 -16.67 -13.87
C GLU A 181 -5.18 -15.75 -14.95
N ASN A 182 -5.87 -14.64 -15.26
CA ASN A 182 -5.40 -13.64 -16.22
C ASN A 182 -4.10 -12.96 -15.79
N LEU A 183 -3.95 -12.64 -14.50
CA LEU A 183 -2.71 -12.03 -13.98
C LEU A 183 -1.57 -13.05 -13.91
N ALA A 184 -1.87 -14.33 -13.69
CA ALA A 184 -0.87 -15.38 -13.57
C ALA A 184 -0.14 -15.67 -14.90
N VAL A 185 -0.79 -15.43 -16.05
CA VAL A 185 -0.22 -15.63 -17.39
C VAL A 185 0.64 -14.46 -17.89
N LEU A 186 0.64 -13.32 -17.19
CA LEU A 186 1.50 -12.19 -17.55
C LEU A 186 2.99 -12.56 -17.41
N PRO A 187 3.89 -11.91 -18.17
CA PRO A 187 5.33 -12.04 -17.96
C PRO A 187 5.71 -11.47 -16.59
N ARG A 188 5.99 -12.35 -15.62
CA ARG A 188 6.26 -11.98 -14.23
C ARG A 188 7.71 -12.25 -13.84
N PRO A 189 8.33 -11.39 -13.02
CA PRO A 189 7.77 -10.15 -12.46
C PRO A 189 7.78 -8.97 -13.46
N LEU A 190 6.73 -8.15 -13.45
CA LEU A 190 6.64 -6.89 -14.19
C LEU A 190 7.50 -5.81 -13.52
N ASP A 191 8.08 -4.89 -14.29
CA ASP A 191 8.86 -3.80 -13.71
C ASP A 191 7.96 -2.81 -12.93
N CYS A 192 8.21 -2.69 -11.62
CA CYS A 192 7.38 -1.85 -10.74
C CYS A 192 7.44 -0.36 -11.10
N LYS A 193 8.60 0.16 -11.51
CA LYS A 193 8.72 1.57 -11.88
C LYS A 193 7.96 1.87 -13.16
N LEU A 194 8.09 0.98 -14.14
CA LEU A 194 7.38 1.08 -15.40
C LEU A 194 5.87 1.07 -15.17
N VAL A 195 5.35 0.10 -14.41
CA VAL A 195 3.92 0.02 -14.09
C VAL A 195 3.46 1.30 -13.40
N LEU A 196 4.18 1.81 -12.40
CA LEU A 196 3.81 3.06 -11.73
C LEU A 196 3.82 4.27 -12.67
N SER A 197 4.71 4.31 -13.67
CA SER A 197 4.75 5.41 -14.64
C SER A 197 3.48 5.51 -15.50
N LEU A 198 2.75 4.40 -15.68
CA LEU A 198 1.49 4.35 -16.42
C LEU A 198 0.35 5.11 -15.74
N ALA A 199 0.46 5.38 -14.43
CA ALA A 199 -0.57 6.09 -13.65
C ALA A 199 -0.89 7.48 -14.24
N ASN A 200 0.10 8.12 -14.88
CA ASN A 200 0.00 9.47 -15.45
C ASN A 200 0.00 9.47 -16.99
N SER A 201 0.02 8.29 -17.64
CA SER A 201 0.03 8.20 -19.10
C SER A 201 -1.36 8.51 -19.68
N ALA A 202 -1.40 9.42 -20.66
CA ALA A 202 -2.59 9.68 -21.47
C ALA A 202 -2.99 8.47 -22.35
N TYR A 203 -2.13 7.45 -22.45
CA TYR A 203 -2.32 6.25 -23.25
C TYR A 203 -2.07 4.99 -22.40
N ARG A 204 -2.99 4.73 -21.47
CA ARG A 204 -2.90 3.67 -20.46
C ARG A 204 -2.67 2.27 -21.05
N GLU A 205 -3.29 1.96 -22.19
CA GLU A 205 -3.27 0.62 -22.80
C GLU A 205 -2.03 0.38 -23.70
N ARG A 206 -1.59 1.40 -24.45
CA ARG A 206 -0.52 1.24 -25.46
C ARG A 206 0.88 1.00 -24.87
N GLY A 207 1.15 1.46 -23.65
CA GLY A 207 2.47 1.35 -23.04
C GLY A 207 2.86 -0.07 -22.62
N LEU A 208 1.88 -0.89 -22.19
CA LEU A 208 2.13 -2.30 -21.88
C LEU A 208 2.22 -3.14 -23.15
N GLU A 209 1.38 -2.85 -24.15
CA GLU A 209 1.39 -3.57 -25.42
C GLU A 209 2.70 -3.42 -26.19
N SER A 210 3.26 -2.20 -26.26
CA SER A 210 4.50 -1.94 -26.99
C SER A 210 5.75 -2.57 -26.35
N GLU A 211 5.77 -2.75 -25.02
CA GLU A 211 6.96 -3.25 -24.31
C GLU A 211 6.89 -4.74 -23.95
N TYR A 212 5.68 -5.31 -23.74
CA TYR A 212 5.52 -6.71 -23.34
C TYR A 212 4.77 -7.59 -24.33
N PHE A 213 3.91 -7.02 -25.20
CA PHE A 213 3.13 -7.81 -26.17
C PHE A 213 3.72 -7.81 -27.58
N ALA A 214 4.78 -7.04 -27.85
CA ALA A 214 5.48 -7.03 -29.15
C ALA A 214 6.42 -8.24 -29.39
N LEU A 215 6.40 -9.26 -28.52
CA LEU A 215 7.27 -10.44 -28.58
C LEU A 215 6.50 -11.77 -28.69
N PHE A 216 5.24 -11.75 -29.11
CA PHE A 216 4.49 -12.94 -29.51
C PHE A 216 4.05 -12.85 -30.98
#